data_AF-A0A7W3QKF8-F1
#
_entry.id   AF-A0A7W3QKF8-F1
#
_cell.length_a   1.000
_cell.length_b   1.000
_cell.length_c   1.000
_cell.angle_alpha   90.00
_cell.angle_beta   90.00
_cell.angle_gamma   90.00
#
_symmetry.space_group_name_H-M   'P 1'
#
loop_
_entity.id
_entity.type
_entity.pdbx_description
1 polymer ?
#
loop_
_entity_poly.entity_id
_entity_poly.type
_entity_poly.pdbx_seq_one_letter_code
_entity_poly.pdbx_strand_id
1 'polypeptide(L)'
;MRVRDVQVITEKWYFYCMNCLCSWQRDFEARHCDDGHGGDHVVWRLNGHAALPPWVDPLCPTCQGFQVKAFPGGPRGLVPAQR
;
A
#
# COMPACT_ATOMS: atom_id res chain seq x y z
N MET A 1 23.09 -9.03 -18.22
CA MET A 1 21.73 -8.66 -17.81
C MET A 1 21.73 -8.55 -16.30
N ARG A 2 21.75 -7.33 -15.73
CA ARG A 2 21.74 -7.15 -14.26
C ARG A 2 20.37 -7.62 -13.75
N VAL A 3 20.37 -8.54 -12.79
CA VAL A 3 19.16 -8.93 -12.06
C VAL A 3 18.67 -7.66 -11.35
N ARG A 4 17.46 -7.20 -11.69
CA ARG A 4 16.79 -6.17 -10.91
C ARG A 4 16.49 -6.78 -9.56
N ASP A 5 17.02 -6.20 -8.49
CA ASP A 5 16.59 -6.60 -7.16
C ASP A 5 15.16 -6.09 -6.98
N VAL A 6 14.23 -7.02 -6.83
CA VAL A 6 12.82 -6.73 -6.65
C VAL A 6 12.41 -7.37 -5.33
N GLN A 7 12.29 -6.53 -4.31
CA GLN A 7 11.80 -6.96 -3.02
C GLN A 7 10.27 -6.81 -3.00
N VAL A 8 9.55 -7.91 -2.78
CA VAL A 8 8.10 -7.91 -2.63
C VAL A 8 7.76 -8.08 -1.16
N ILE A 9 7.02 -7.12 -0.60
CA ILE A 9 6.57 -7.12 0.79
C ILE A 9 5.04 -7.15 0.79
N THR A 10 4.46 -8.10 1.53
CA THR A 10 3.02 -8.10 1.79
C THR A 10 2.73 -7.22 2.99
N GLU A 11 1.99 -6.13 2.78
CA GLU A 11 1.59 -5.18 3.80
C GLU A 11 0.09 -5.27 4.08
N LYS A 12 -0.24 -5.48 5.35
CA LYS A 12 -1.62 -5.36 5.82
C LYS A 12 -1.96 -3.90 6.04
N TRP A 13 -3.09 -3.45 5.52
CA TRP A 13 -3.60 -2.07 5.67
C TRP A 13 -5.00 -2.08 6.27
N TYR A 14 -5.22 -1.18 7.22
CA TYR A 14 -6.50 -0.96 7.90
C TYR A 14 -7.15 0.31 7.40
N PHE A 15 -8.46 0.26 7.20
CA PHE A 15 -9.25 1.36 6.69
C PHE A 15 -10.39 1.66 7.63
N TYR A 16 -10.71 2.94 7.77
CA TYR A 16 -11.80 3.42 8.61
C TYR A 16 -12.61 4.50 7.90
N CYS A 17 -13.89 4.25 7.67
CA CYS A 17 -14.78 5.23 7.05
C CYS A 17 -15.29 6.22 8.10
N MET A 18 -15.13 7.52 7.84
CA MET A 18 -15.64 8.59 8.70
C MET A 18 -17.14 8.86 8.50
N ASN A 19 -17.75 8.32 7.43
CA ASN A 19 -19.18 8.51 7.17
C ASN A 19 -20.05 7.45 7.85
N CYS A 20 -19.74 6.16 7.65
CA CYS A 20 -20.54 5.04 8.17
C CYS A 20 -19.86 4.29 9.32
N LEU A 21 -18.66 4.71 9.74
CA LEU A 21 -17.87 4.13 10.84
C LEU A 21 -17.46 2.66 10.65
N CYS A 22 -17.64 2.11 9.44
CA CYS A 22 -17.19 0.77 9.09
C CYS A 22 -15.66 0.73 8.96
N SER A 23 -15.07 -0.35 9.45
CA SER A 23 -13.65 -0.66 9.33
C SER A 23 -13.42 -1.94 8.52
N TRP A 24 -12.37 -1.98 7.72
CA TRP A 24 -11.96 -3.18 7.00
C TRP A 24 -10.44 -3.26 6.85
N GLN A 25 -9.96 -4.42 6.42
CA GLN A 25 -8.55 -4.65 6.13
C GLN A 25 -8.34 -5.17 4.71
N ARG A 26 -7.16 -4.91 4.15
CA ARG A 26 -6.68 -5.43 2.87
C ARG A 26 -5.19 -5.74 2.97
N ASP A 27 -4.76 -6.75 2.23
CA ASP A 27 -3.35 -7.10 2.10
C ASP A 27 -2.86 -6.65 0.73
N PHE A 28 -1.90 -5.74 0.72
CA PHE A 28 -1.28 -5.18 -0.48
C PHE A 28 0.10 -5.81 -0.67
N GLU A 29 0.53 -5.94 -1.93
CA GLU A 29 1.93 -6.24 -2.27
C GLU A 29 2.62 -4.93 -2.63
N ALA A 30 3.61 -4.51 -1.85
CA ALA A 30 4.53 -3.43 -2.17
C ALA A 30 5.76 -4.04 -2.85
N ARG A 31 5.98 -3.72 -4.13
CA ARG A 31 7.14 -4.18 -4.89
C ARG A 31 8.14 -3.04 -4.99
N HIS A 32 9.20 -3.14 -4.21
CA HIS A 32 10.33 -2.22 -4.23
C HIS A 32 11.25 -2.65 -5.36
N CYS A 33 11.39 -1.78 -6.35
CA CYS A 33 12.25 -2.00 -7.49
C CYS A 33 13.34 -0.93 -7.47
N ASP A 34 14.60 -1.36 -7.47
CA ASP A 34 15.73 -0.49 -7.78
C ASP A 34 15.83 -0.37 -9.31
N ASP A 35 15.80 0.86 -9.82
CA ASP A 35 15.96 1.13 -11.25
C ASP A 35 17.44 1.05 -11.71
N GLY A 36 18.38 0.84 -10.77
CA GLY A 36 19.82 0.79 -11.02
C GLY A 36 20.46 2.16 -11.24
N HIS A 37 19.67 3.23 -11.10
CA HIS A 37 20.05 4.64 -11.24
C HIS A 37 19.80 5.45 -9.96
N GLY A 38 19.42 4.79 -8.86
CA GLY A 38 19.17 5.42 -7.55
C GLY A 38 17.72 5.86 -7.33
N GLY A 39 16.80 5.44 -8.19
CA GLY A 39 15.36 5.66 -8.04
C GLY A 39 14.67 4.43 -7.47
N ASP A 40 14.40 4.42 -6.17
CA ASP A 40 13.50 3.45 -5.56
C ASP A 40 12.06 3.76 -5.97
N HIS A 41 11.42 2.84 -6.70
CA HIS A 41 9.99 2.93 -7.00
C HIS A 41 9.23 1.77 -6.36
N VAL A 42 8.08 2.09 -5.78
CA VAL A 42 7.19 1.11 -5.17
C VAL A 42 5.98 0.90 -6.07
N VAL A 43 5.84 -0.31 -6.60
CA VAL A 43 4.65 -0.72 -7.36
C VAL A 43 3.71 -1.46 -6.42
N TRP A 44 2.48 -0.97 -6.31
CA TRP A 44 1.45 -1.54 -5.46
C TRP A 44 0.58 -2.54 -6.23
N ARG A 45 0.27 -3.67 -5.60
CA ARG A 45 -0.76 -4.59 -6.08
C ARG A 45 -1.74 -4.95 -4.98
N LEU A 46 -2.97 -5.19 -5.38
CA LEU A 46 -4.02 -5.73 -4.52
C LEU A 46 -4.56 -6.99 -5.19
N ASN A 47 -4.53 -8.12 -4.49
CA ASN A 47 -4.96 -9.41 -5.02
C ASN A 47 -4.31 -9.73 -6.38
N GLY A 48 -3.01 -9.48 -6.53
CA GLY A 48 -2.25 -9.71 -7.77
C GLY A 48 -2.45 -8.67 -8.89
N HIS A 49 -3.42 -7.77 -8.78
CA HIS A 49 -3.72 -6.73 -9.77
C HIS A 49 -3.00 -5.43 -9.45
N ALA A 50 -2.63 -4.66 -10.48
CA ALA A 50 -2.08 -3.32 -10.29
C ALA A 50 -3.07 -2.46 -9.51
N ALA A 51 -2.58 -1.79 -8.47
CA ALA A 51 -3.38 -0.96 -7.60
C ALA A 51 -2.68 0.38 -7.36
N LEU A 52 -3.46 1.38 -6.95
CA LEU A 52 -2.92 2.60 -6.39
C LEU A 52 -2.36 2.32 -4.97
N PRO A 53 -1.49 3.18 -4.46
CA PRO A 53 -1.07 3.11 -3.07
C PRO A 53 -2.29 3.09 -2.12
N PRO A 54 -2.24 2.36 -0.99
CA PRO A 54 -3.38 2.16 -0.09
C PRO A 54 -4.05 3.45 0.41
N TRP A 55 -3.33 4.56 0.46
CA TRP A 55 -3.83 5.85 0.94
C TRP A 55 -4.40 6.75 -0.17
N VAL A 56 -4.31 6.35 -1.44
CA VAL A 56 -4.83 7.15 -2.57
C VAL A 56 -6.28 6.78 -2.84
N ASP A 57 -7.16 7.78 -2.69
CA ASP A 57 -8.61 7.71 -2.93
C ASP A 57 -9.31 6.44 -2.44
N PRO A 58 -9.13 6.04 -1.16
CA PRO A 58 -9.79 4.85 -0.64
C PRO A 58 -11.32 5.01 -0.61
N LEU A 59 -12.02 4.06 -1.24
CA LEU A 59 -13.48 4.03 -1.30
C LEU A 59 -14.05 3.08 -0.23
N CYS A 60 -15.04 3.55 0.52
CA CYS A 60 -15.75 2.69 1.48
C CYS A 60 -16.60 1.63 0.75
N PRO A 61 -16.44 0.33 1.05
CA PRO A 61 -17.22 -0.73 0.39
C PRO A 61 -18.70 -0.74 0.79
N THR A 62 -19.05 -0.09 1.90
CA THR A 62 -20.43 -0.06 2.44
C THR A 62 -21.21 1.14 1.95
N CYS A 63 -20.66 2.36 2.09
CA CYS A 63 -21.36 3.61 1.78
C CYS A 63 -20.85 4.33 0.53
N GLN A 64 -19.78 3.82 -0.11
CA GLN A 64 -19.15 4.42 -1.30
C GLN A 64 -18.67 5.87 -1.10
N GLY A 65 -18.45 6.28 0.16
CA GLY A 65 -17.84 7.57 0.49
C GLY A 65 -16.32 7.51 0.41
N PHE A 66 -15.70 8.64 0.05
CA PHE A 66 -14.25 8.84 -0.02
C PHE A 66 -13.61 9.28 1.32
N GLN A 67 -14.43 9.60 2.33
CA GLN A 67 -13.96 9.99 3.66
C GLN A 67 -13.45 8.76 4.42
N VAL A 68 -12.31 8.21 4.01
CA VAL A 68 -11.71 6.99 4.54
C VAL A 68 -10.29 7.26 4.97
N LYS A 69 -9.96 6.90 6.21
CA LYS A 69 -8.59 6.92 6.72
C LYS A 69 -7.93 5.56 6.49
N ALA A 70 -6.72 5.55 5.96
CA ALA A 70 -5.90 4.35 5.74
C ALA A 70 -4.70 4.35 6.70
N PHE A 71 -4.41 3.20 7.31
CA PHE A 71 -3.31 3.02 8.25
C PHE A 71 -2.56 1.73 7.94
N PRO A 72 -1.22 1.73 7.96
CA PRO A 72 -0.45 0.50 7.85
C PRO A 72 -0.66 -0.36 9.09
N GLY A 73 -0.79 -1.66 8.89
CA GLY A 73 -1.16 -2.65 9.89
C GLY A 73 -0.02 -3.45 10.49
N GLY A 74 1.23 -3.04 10.23
CA GLY A 74 2.44 -3.69 10.72
C GLY A 74 3.10 -2.96 11.89
N PRO A 75 4.03 -3.62 12.61
CA PRO A 75 4.90 -2.93 13.56
C PRO A 75 5.70 -1.85 12.81
N ARG A 76 5.80 -0.65 13.39
CA ARG A 76 6.61 0.48 12.90
C ARG A 76 8.02 0.00 12.54
N GLY A 77 8.32 -0.27 11.27
CA GLY A 77 9.64 -0.83 10.93
C GLY A 77 10.01 -0.98 9.45
N LEU A 78 9.10 -0.77 8.50
CA LEU A 78 9.41 -0.84 7.06
C LEU A 78 9.20 0.50 6.36
N VAL A 79 9.47 1.61 7.05
CA VAL A 79 9.82 2.85 6.35
C VAL A 79 11.32 2.72 6.05
N PRO A 80 11.74 2.39 4.81
CA PRO A 80 13.15 2.50 4.47
C PRO A 80 13.58 3.92 4.81
N ALA A 81 14.69 4.05 5.55
CA ALA A 81 15.20 5.35 5.94
C ALA A 81 15.38 6.20 4.68
N GLN A 82 14.59 7.26 4.55
CA GLN A 82 14.85 8.30 3.56
C GLN A 82 16.15 8.98 4.01
N ARG A 83 17.28 8.51 3.48
CA ARG A 83 18.59 9.14 3.65
C ARG A 83 18.92 9.98 2.43
#